data_AF-A0A069J0I8-F1
#
_entry.id   AF-A0A069J0I8-F1
#
_cell.length_a   1.000
_cell.length_b   1.000
_cell.length_c   1.000
_cell.angle_alpha   90.00
_cell.angle_beta   90.00
_cell.angle_gamma   90.00
#
_symmetry.space_group_name_H-M   'P 1'
#
loop_
_entity.id
_entity.type
_entity.pdbx_description
1 polymer ?
#
loop_
_entity_poly.entity_id
_entity_poly.type
_entity_poly.pdbx_seq_one_letter_code
_entity_poly.pdbx_strand_id
1 'polypeptide(L)'
;MRPPSTFQWFIGNPVVGCLLSILALASLAGWFTGDVPALLTLLAIWIGAMAGRAMERVNAYTRWQREWNGMGGGGGGGMRLPSLKALRILAALIIWLIFAVWSLEAPADDPWMQTAAVLFWIGTAVMGFAAVARMLGGGAYRRQTKGGLVVSVCLGRPLQSPAVQDAYRQLPSSHESKAGTQL
;
A
#
# COMPACT_ATOMS: atom_id res chain seq x y z
N MET A 1 2.25 14.63 1.74
CA MET A 1 3.32 13.60 1.75
C MET A 1 4.22 13.85 0.53
N ARG A 2 5.55 13.71 0.62
CA ARG A 2 6.41 13.90 -0.57
C ARG A 2 6.19 12.76 -1.58
N PRO A 3 6.13 13.03 -2.89
CA PRO A 3 6.00 11.98 -3.89
C PRO A 3 7.24 11.07 -3.88
N PRO A 4 7.07 9.74 -4.01
CA PRO A 4 8.20 8.83 -4.18
C PRO A 4 8.92 9.11 -5.49
N SER A 5 10.25 8.90 -5.51
CA SER A 5 11.05 9.08 -6.73
C SER A 5 10.67 8.07 -7.81
N THR A 6 10.98 8.36 -9.08
CA THR A 6 10.72 7.46 -10.22
C THR A 6 11.31 6.06 -10.00
N PHE A 7 12.50 5.99 -9.41
CA PHE A 7 13.16 4.74 -9.03
C PHE A 7 12.37 3.95 -7.95
N GLN A 8 11.86 4.64 -6.92
CA GLN A 8 11.00 4.02 -5.91
C GLN A 8 9.67 3.54 -6.49
N TRP A 9 9.14 4.25 -7.49
CA TRP A 9 7.94 3.82 -8.21
C TRP A 9 8.18 2.54 -9.02
N PHE A 10 9.33 2.43 -9.68
CA PHE A 10 9.71 1.24 -10.43
C PHE A 10 9.92 0.03 -9.51
N ILE A 11 10.73 0.20 -8.46
CA ILE A 11 11.00 -0.87 -7.49
C ILE A 11 9.76 -1.22 -6.65
N GLY A 12 8.98 -0.21 -6.27
CA GLY A 12 7.76 -0.39 -5.49
C GLY A 12 6.59 -0.99 -6.28
N ASN A 13 6.78 -1.27 -7.58
CA ASN A 13 5.84 -2.05 -8.35
C ASN A 13 5.76 -3.48 -7.77
N PRO A 14 4.56 -3.98 -7.41
CA PRO A 14 4.42 -5.29 -6.79
C PRO A 14 4.98 -6.44 -7.66
N VAL A 15 4.96 -6.29 -8.99
CA VAL A 15 5.53 -7.31 -9.91
C VAL A 15 7.06 -7.35 -9.78
N VAL A 16 7.70 -6.18 -9.80
CA VAL A 16 9.16 -6.07 -9.66
C VAL A 16 9.59 -6.50 -8.26
N GLY A 17 8.88 -6.07 -7.22
CA GLY A 17 9.15 -6.51 -5.84
C GLY A 17 9.02 -8.03 -5.66
N CYS A 18 8.03 -8.66 -6.31
CA CYS A 18 7.87 -10.12 -6.30
C CYS A 18 9.06 -10.81 -6.99
N LEU A 19 9.44 -10.35 -8.19
CA LEU A 19 10.59 -10.89 -8.92
C LEU A 19 11.90 -10.78 -8.12
N LEU A 20 12.14 -9.62 -7.49
CA LEU A 20 13.31 -9.42 -6.63
C LEU A 20 13.29 -10.32 -5.39
N SER A 21 12.10 -10.59 -4.83
CA SER A 21 11.95 -11.50 -3.70
C SER A 21 12.23 -12.95 -4.09
N ILE A 22 11.75 -13.38 -5.27
CA ILE A 22 12.05 -14.71 -5.83
C ILE A 22 13.55 -14.84 -6.09
N LEU A 23 14.17 -13.82 -6.68
CA LEU A 23 15.62 -13.81 -6.92
C LEU A 23 16.41 -13.92 -5.61
N ALA A 24 16.00 -13.19 -4.57
CA ALA A 24 16.62 -13.27 -3.25
C ALA A 24 16.49 -14.68 -2.65
N LEU A 25 15.31 -15.31 -2.73
CA LEU A 25 15.09 -16.68 -2.24
C LEU A 25 15.88 -17.71 -3.05
N ALA A 26 15.92 -17.58 -4.37
CA ALA A 26 16.70 -18.45 -5.24
C ALA A 26 18.21 -18.35 -4.95
N SER A 27 18.71 -17.12 -4.75
CA SER A 27 20.12 -16.90 -4.36
C SER A 27 20.44 -17.48 -2.98
N LEU A 28 19.46 -17.49 -2.07
CA LEU A 28 19.61 -18.09 -0.74
C LEU A 28 19.68 -19.61 -0.85
N ALA A 29 18.82 -20.22 -1.65
CA ALA A 29 18.87 -21.66 -1.91
C ALA A 29 20.18 -22.09 -2.57
N GLY A 30 20.63 -21.36 -3.60
CA GLY A 30 21.90 -21.63 -4.26
C GLY A 30 23.13 -21.44 -3.36
N TRP A 31 23.03 -20.63 -2.31
CA TRP A 31 24.09 -20.53 -1.30
C TRP A 31 24.16 -21.76 -0.42
N PHE A 32 23.02 -22.38 -0.07
CA PHE A 32 22.98 -23.63 0.70
C PHE A 32 23.56 -24.82 -0.08
N THR A 33 23.45 -24.83 -1.41
CA THR A 33 24.03 -25.87 -2.27
C THR A 33 25.50 -25.60 -2.63
N GLY A 34 26.01 -24.41 -2.32
CA GLY A 34 27.37 -23.98 -2.64
C GLY A 34 27.55 -23.42 -4.06
N ASP A 35 26.48 -23.31 -4.86
CA ASP A 35 26.54 -22.80 -6.23
C ASP A 35 26.60 -21.27 -6.31
N VAL A 36 26.06 -20.58 -5.30
CA VAL A 36 26.01 -19.12 -5.25
C VAL A 36 26.93 -18.59 -4.16
N PRO A 37 27.87 -17.68 -4.48
CA PRO A 37 28.71 -17.01 -3.50
C PRO A 37 27.88 -16.26 -2.43
N ALA A 38 28.27 -16.39 -1.16
CA ALA A 38 27.60 -15.76 -0.03
C ALA A 38 27.37 -14.24 -0.21
N LEU A 39 28.31 -13.54 -0.84
CA LEU A 39 28.23 -12.11 -1.09
C LEU A 39 27.07 -11.74 -2.04
N LEU A 40 26.83 -12.54 -3.07
CA LEU A 40 25.72 -12.33 -4.01
C LEU A 40 24.37 -12.57 -3.33
N THR A 41 24.29 -13.59 -2.48
CA THR A 41 23.09 -13.88 -1.69
C THR A 41 22.76 -12.75 -0.73
N LEU A 42 23.76 -12.22 0.00
CA LEU A 42 23.58 -11.07 0.87
C LEU A 42 23.11 -9.84 0.11
N LEU A 43 23.69 -9.58 -1.07
CA LEU A 43 23.28 -8.47 -1.94
C LEU A 43 21.82 -8.63 -2.40
N ALA A 44 21.43 -9.83 -2.83
CA ALA A 44 20.07 -10.10 -3.29
C ALA A 44 19.03 -9.94 -2.16
N ILE A 45 19.33 -10.43 -0.95
CA ILE A 45 18.49 -10.24 0.24
C ILE A 45 18.34 -8.75 0.56
N TRP A 46 19.45 -8.00 0.51
CA TRP A 46 19.44 -6.56 0.75
C TRP A 46 18.57 -5.80 -0.27
N ILE A 47 18.70 -6.13 -1.56
CA ILE A 47 17.86 -5.57 -2.63
C ILE A 47 16.38 -5.92 -2.40
N GLY A 48 16.08 -7.17 -2.04
CA GLY A 48 14.72 -7.60 -1.70
C GLY A 48 14.12 -6.82 -0.54
N ALA A 49 14.90 -6.60 0.52
CA ALA A 49 14.48 -5.79 1.67
C ALA A 49 14.24 -4.31 1.31
N MET A 50 15.10 -3.73 0.46
CA MET A 50 14.88 -2.38 -0.08
C MET A 50 13.61 -2.29 -0.92
N ALA A 51 13.32 -3.32 -1.73
CA ALA A 51 12.11 -3.38 -2.54
C ALA A 51 10.84 -3.40 -1.67
N GLY A 52 10.86 -4.17 -0.58
CA GLY A 52 9.78 -4.18 0.42
C GLY A 52 9.48 -2.79 0.97
N ARG A 53 10.51 -2.06 1.42
CA ARG A 53 10.37 -0.69 1.94
C ARG A 53 9.87 0.29 0.88
N ALA A 54 10.34 0.19 -0.36
CA ALA A 54 9.88 1.02 -1.47
C ALA A 54 8.39 0.77 -1.77
N MET A 55 7.96 -0.50 -1.78
CA MET A 55 6.58 -0.90 -1.98
C MET A 55 5.65 -0.35 -0.88
N GLU A 56 6.07 -0.40 0.39
CA GLU A 56 5.31 0.21 1.50
C GLU A 56 5.12 1.71 1.30
N ARG A 57 6.20 2.42 0.90
CA ARG A 57 6.16 3.86 0.66
C ARG A 57 5.24 4.24 -0.49
N VAL A 58 5.30 3.51 -1.61
CA VAL A 58 4.40 3.70 -2.76
C VAL A 58 2.96 3.44 -2.34
N ASN A 59 2.69 2.33 -1.63
CA ASN A 59 1.35 2.00 -1.13
C ASN A 59 0.80 3.03 -0.13
N ALA A 60 1.65 3.63 0.70
CA ALA A 60 1.28 4.71 1.61
C ALA A 60 0.94 5.99 0.83
N TYR A 61 1.77 6.36 -0.15
CA TYR A 61 1.53 7.51 -1.01
C TYR A 61 0.24 7.35 -1.84
N THR A 62 0.00 6.19 -2.44
CA THR A 62 -1.23 5.92 -3.21
C THR A 62 -2.48 5.87 -2.32
N ARG A 63 -2.35 5.50 -1.03
CA ARG A 63 -3.45 5.62 -0.06
C ARG A 63 -3.75 7.07 0.23
N TRP A 64 -2.73 7.84 0.63
CA TRP A 64 -2.84 9.27 0.89
C TRP A 64 -3.42 10.03 -0.31
N GLN A 65 -2.93 9.75 -1.52
CA GLN A 65 -3.41 10.40 -2.74
C GLN A 65 -4.89 10.09 -3.03
N ARG A 66 -5.35 8.86 -2.76
CA ARG A 66 -6.76 8.49 -2.89
C ARG A 66 -7.65 9.21 -1.88
N GLU A 67 -7.20 9.33 -0.63
CA GLU A 67 -7.90 10.07 0.42
C GLU A 67 -7.98 11.56 0.07
N TRP A 68 -6.87 12.15 -0.36
CA TRP A 68 -6.80 13.53 -0.80
C TRP A 68 -7.75 13.82 -1.97
N ASN A 69 -7.73 12.98 -3.01
CA ASN A 69 -8.63 13.10 -4.14
C ASN A 69 -10.10 12.93 -3.74
N GLY A 70 -10.38 12.12 -2.71
CA GLY A 70 -11.73 11.95 -2.15
C GLY A 70 -12.27 13.19 -1.44
N MET A 71 -11.40 14.04 -0.86
CA MET A 71 -11.82 15.29 -0.21
C MET A 71 -12.21 16.39 -1.21
N GLY A 72 -11.70 16.33 -2.44
CA GLY A 72 -11.92 17.37 -3.45
C GLY A 72 -13.33 17.40 -4.07
N GLY A 73 -14.28 16.59 -3.59
CA GLY A 73 -15.64 16.54 -4.13
C GLY A 73 -15.76 16.00 -5.57
N GLY A 74 -14.63 15.77 -6.25
CA GLY A 74 -14.52 15.07 -7.52
C GLY A 74 -14.80 13.58 -7.32
N GLY A 75 -16.07 13.28 -7.04
CA GLY A 75 -16.60 11.93 -7.02
C GLY A 75 -16.34 11.28 -8.38
N GLY A 76 -15.28 10.49 -8.44
CA GLY A 76 -14.96 9.63 -9.57
C GLY A 76 -16.03 8.56 -9.74
N GLY A 77 -17.19 8.96 -10.28
CA GLY A 77 -18.26 8.11 -10.80
C GLY A 77 -17.93 7.52 -12.18
N GLY A 78 -16.64 7.38 -12.51
CA GLY A 78 -16.24 6.65 -13.71
C GLY A 78 -16.61 5.18 -13.54
N MET A 79 -17.35 4.64 -14.51
CA MET A 79 -17.68 3.21 -14.63
C MET A 79 -16.50 2.36 -14.13
N ARG A 80 -16.76 1.55 -13.09
CA ARG A 80 -15.80 0.59 -12.57
C ARG A 80 -15.58 -0.49 -13.62
N LEU A 81 -14.72 -0.22 -14.61
CA LEU A 81 -14.17 -1.26 -15.47
C LEU A 81 -13.70 -2.41 -14.56
N PRO A 82 -13.92 -3.68 -14.93
CA PRO A 82 -13.43 -4.82 -14.16
C PRO A 82 -11.97 -4.55 -13.87
N SER A 83 -11.67 -4.34 -12.59
CA SER A 83 -10.42 -3.69 -12.22
C SER A 83 -9.28 -4.49 -12.84
N LEU A 84 -8.32 -3.82 -13.48
CA LEU A 84 -7.12 -4.49 -14.03
C LEU A 84 -6.43 -5.40 -13.01
N LYS A 85 -6.71 -5.20 -11.71
CA LYS A 85 -6.32 -6.08 -10.61
C LYS A 85 -6.93 -7.49 -10.72
N ALA A 86 -8.21 -7.62 -11.05
CA ALA A 86 -8.86 -8.93 -11.21
C ALA A 86 -8.23 -9.72 -12.37
N LEU A 87 -7.99 -9.06 -13.50
CA LEU A 87 -7.30 -9.67 -14.63
C LEU A 87 -5.85 -10.08 -14.27
N ARG A 88 -5.11 -9.22 -13.54
CA ARG A 88 -3.77 -9.53 -13.07
C ARG A 88 -3.74 -10.69 -12.07
N ILE A 89 -4.71 -10.76 -11.16
CA ILE A 89 -4.85 -11.86 -10.20
C ILE A 89 -5.16 -13.16 -10.95
N LEU A 90 -6.07 -13.12 -11.92
CA LEU A 90 -6.40 -14.28 -12.75
C LEU A 90 -5.18 -14.76 -13.55
N ALA A 91 -4.44 -13.84 -14.19
CA ALA A 91 -3.22 -14.17 -14.92
C ALA A 91 -2.14 -14.77 -14.00
N ALA A 92 -1.95 -14.21 -12.80
CA ALA A 92 -1.02 -14.75 -11.81
C ALA A 92 -1.43 -16.15 -11.34
N LEU A 93 -2.73 -16.40 -11.14
CA LEU A 93 -3.27 -17.72 -10.80
C LEU A 93 -3.01 -18.74 -11.91
N ILE A 94 -3.25 -18.38 -13.18
CA ILE A 94 -3.01 -19.25 -14.32
C ILE A 94 -1.51 -19.61 -14.42
N ILE A 95 -0.62 -18.61 -14.32
CA ILE A 95 0.83 -18.83 -14.35
C ILE A 95 1.26 -19.74 -13.20
N TRP A 96 0.75 -19.49 -12.00
CA TRP A 96 1.03 -20.32 -10.83
C TRP A 96 0.57 -21.78 -11.03
N LEU A 97 -0.60 -21.99 -11.63
CA LEU A 97 -1.16 -23.31 -11.88
C LEU A 97 -0.36 -24.09 -12.93
N ILE A 98 0.10 -23.41 -13.99
CA ILE A 98 1.03 -23.98 -14.98
C ILE A 98 2.32 -24.44 -14.29
N PHE A 99 2.89 -23.59 -13.43
CA PHE A 99 4.11 -23.92 -12.70
C PHE A 99 3.92 -25.08 -11.72
N ALA A 100 2.75 -25.15 -11.06
CA ALA A 100 2.40 -26.24 -10.16
C ALA A 100 2.31 -27.58 -10.92
N VAL A 101 1.61 -27.62 -12.06
CA VAL A 101 1.52 -28.84 -12.90
C VAL A 101 2.90 -29.25 -13.39
N TRP A 102 3.69 -28.31 -13.92
CA TRP A 102 5.04 -28.58 -14.38
C TRP A 102 5.95 -29.12 -13.25
N SER A 103 5.80 -28.61 -12.03
CA SER A 103 6.57 -29.10 -10.87
C SER A 103 6.21 -30.53 -10.44
N LEU A 104 4.99 -30.99 -10.74
CA LEU A 104 4.52 -32.35 -10.43
C LEU A 104 5.00 -33.38 -11.46
N GLU A 105 5.26 -32.95 -12.69
CA GLU A 105 5.76 -33.80 -13.78
C GLU A 105 7.30 -33.86 -13.83
N ALA A 106 7.98 -33.15 -12.93
CA ALA A 106 9.44 -33.12 -12.87
C ALA A 106 10.03 -34.53 -12.67
N PRO A 107 10.83 -35.08 -13.61
CA PRO A 107 11.51 -36.35 -13.43
C PRO A 107 12.29 -36.42 -12.10
N ALA A 108 12.13 -37.54 -11.41
CA ALA A 108 12.77 -37.80 -10.13
C ALA A 108 14.31 -37.87 -10.24
N ASP A 109 14.85 -38.04 -11.44
CA ASP A 109 16.28 -38.20 -11.65
C ASP A 109 17.06 -36.88 -11.73
N ASP A 110 16.38 -35.73 -11.74
CA ASP A 110 17.00 -34.41 -11.77
C ASP A 110 16.92 -33.70 -10.40
N PRO A 111 18.02 -33.67 -9.62
CA PRO A 111 18.05 -33.02 -8.30
C PRO A 111 17.72 -31.53 -8.34
N TRP A 112 18.05 -30.84 -9.44
CA TRP A 112 17.79 -29.41 -9.56
C TRP A 112 16.30 -29.12 -9.71
N MET A 113 15.60 -29.97 -10.45
CA MET A 113 14.17 -29.81 -10.67
C MET A 113 13.38 -30.17 -9.42
N GLN A 114 13.81 -31.18 -8.66
CA GLN A 114 13.26 -31.46 -7.32
C GLN A 114 13.45 -30.29 -6.36
N THR A 115 14.64 -29.70 -6.33
CA THR A 115 14.94 -28.55 -5.46
C THR A 115 14.06 -27.35 -5.82
N ALA A 116 13.91 -27.06 -7.10
CA ALA A 116 13.02 -25.99 -7.59
C ALA A 116 11.56 -26.25 -7.21
N ALA A 117 11.07 -27.48 -7.35
CA ALA A 117 9.71 -27.87 -6.96
C ALA A 117 9.48 -27.68 -5.45
N VAL A 118 10.40 -28.15 -4.60
CA VAL A 118 10.32 -27.98 -3.15
C VAL A 118 10.28 -26.50 -2.75
N LEU A 119 11.16 -25.68 -3.34
CA LEU A 119 11.18 -24.23 -3.09
C LEU A 119 9.88 -23.55 -3.53
N PHE A 120 9.32 -23.95 -4.67
CA PHE A 120 8.03 -23.45 -5.15
C PHE A 120 6.90 -23.75 -4.17
N TRP A 121 6.81 -24.98 -3.64
CA TRP A 121 5.79 -25.38 -2.68
C TRP A 121 5.96 -24.70 -1.32
N ILE A 122 7.20 -24.57 -0.82
CA ILE A 122 7.49 -23.82 0.41
C ILE A 122 7.09 -22.35 0.23
N GLY A 123 7.47 -21.73 -0.89
CA GLY A 123 7.09 -20.33 -1.19
C GLY A 123 5.57 -20.14 -1.24
N THR A 124 4.87 -21.08 -1.88
CA THR A 124 3.39 -21.09 -1.93
C THR A 124 2.79 -21.21 -0.53
N ALA A 125 3.30 -22.13 0.31
CA ALA A 125 2.82 -22.32 1.68
C ALA A 125 3.01 -21.04 2.53
N VAL A 126 4.17 -20.39 2.42
CA VAL A 126 4.45 -19.12 3.12
C VAL A 126 3.52 -18.01 2.64
N MET A 127 3.30 -17.87 1.33
CA MET A 127 2.37 -16.89 0.78
C MET A 127 0.93 -17.14 1.23
N GLY A 128 0.49 -18.41 1.22
CA GLY A 128 -0.82 -18.82 1.72
C GLY A 128 -1.00 -18.50 3.19
N PHE A 129 -0.01 -18.85 4.03
CA PHE A 129 -0.03 -18.54 5.46
C PHE A 129 -0.06 -17.03 5.72
N ALA A 130 0.75 -16.23 5.00
CA ALA A 130 0.75 -14.77 5.12
C ALA A 130 -0.58 -14.15 4.67
N ALA A 131 -1.22 -14.69 3.64
CA ALA A 131 -2.53 -14.25 3.19
C ALA A 131 -3.61 -14.55 4.26
N VAL A 132 -3.62 -15.77 4.80
CA VAL A 132 -4.52 -16.16 5.90
C VAL A 132 -4.28 -15.30 7.13
N ALA A 133 -3.03 -15.12 7.56
CA ALA A 133 -2.67 -14.27 8.69
C ALA A 133 -3.12 -12.81 8.50
N ARG A 134 -3.02 -12.27 7.28
CA ARG A 134 -3.55 -10.93 6.94
C ARG A 134 -5.07 -10.89 6.97
N MET A 135 -5.75 -11.93 6.50
CA MET A 135 -7.23 -12.02 6.54
C MET A 135 -7.73 -12.08 7.99
N LEU A 136 -7.07 -12.86 8.84
CA LEU A 136 -7.42 -13.01 10.26
C LEU A 136 -7.03 -11.76 11.08
N GLY A 137 -5.84 -11.19 10.86
CA GLY A 137 -5.34 -10.02 11.59
C GLY A 137 -5.91 -8.66 11.13
N GLY A 138 -6.39 -8.58 9.88
CA GLY A 138 -6.94 -7.34 9.30
C GLY A 138 -8.24 -6.86 9.96
N GLY A 139 -8.92 -7.72 10.72
CA GLY A 139 -10.13 -7.36 11.46
C GLY A 139 -9.89 -6.35 12.58
N ALA A 140 -8.73 -6.36 13.23
CA ALA A 140 -8.41 -5.47 14.35
C ALA A 140 -8.19 -4.01 13.89
N TYR A 141 -7.45 -3.81 12.79
CA TYR A 141 -7.17 -2.47 12.26
C TYR A 141 -8.41 -1.79 11.68
N ARG A 142 -9.35 -2.58 11.12
CA ARG A 142 -10.60 -2.06 10.54
C ARG A 142 -11.63 -1.66 11.60
N ARG A 143 -11.50 -2.13 12.85
CA ARG A 143 -12.38 -1.71 13.96
C ARG A 143 -12.06 -0.31 14.47
N GLN A 144 -10.83 0.18 14.29
CA GLN A 144 -10.42 1.47 14.86
C GLN A 144 -10.94 2.70 14.08
N THR A 145 -11.36 2.55 12.82
CA THR A 145 -11.94 3.65 12.02
C THR A 145 -13.46 3.76 12.09
N LYS A 146 -14.14 2.83 12.75
CA LYS A 146 -15.60 2.87 12.96
C LYS A 146 -16.02 3.38 14.35
N GLY A 147 -15.06 3.62 15.25
CA GLY A 147 -15.30 4.42 16.46
C GLY A 147 -15.39 5.89 16.07
N GLY A 148 -16.61 6.39 15.86
CA GLY A 148 -16.84 7.77 15.50
C GLY A 148 -16.29 8.74 16.54
N LEU A 149 -15.28 9.52 16.14
CA LEU A 149 -15.18 10.90 16.59
C LEU A 149 -16.03 11.72 15.60
N VAL A 150 -17.33 11.74 15.90
CA VAL A 150 -18.25 12.74 15.38
C VAL A 150 -17.88 14.07 16.06
N VAL A 151 -17.77 15.10 15.21
CA VAL A 151 -17.53 16.53 15.48
C VAL A 151 -16.07 16.99 15.63
N SER A 152 -15.53 17.55 14.54
CA SER A 152 -14.95 18.91 14.64
C SER A 152 -15.54 19.74 13.51
N VAL A 153 -16.31 20.76 13.87
CA VAL A 153 -16.93 21.71 12.94
C VAL A 153 -15.84 22.40 12.13
N CYS A 154 -15.77 22.10 10.84
CA CYS A 154 -15.02 22.93 9.90
C CYS A 154 -15.84 24.20 9.65
N LEU A 155 -15.53 25.28 10.36
CA LEU A 155 -15.98 26.61 9.94
C LEU A 155 -15.33 26.91 8.58
N GLY A 156 -16.16 27.35 7.62
CA GLY A 156 -15.71 27.70 6.28
C GLY A 156 -14.63 28.78 6.33
N ARG A 157 -13.54 28.57 5.58
CA ARG A 157 -12.45 29.53 5.47
C ARG A 157 -12.99 30.79 4.77
N PRO A 158 -13.02 31.96 5.42
CA PRO A 158 -13.55 33.17 4.79
C PRO A 158 -12.64 33.55 3.60
N LEU A 159 -13.27 33.93 2.49
CA LEU A 159 -12.58 34.30 1.24
C LEU A 159 -11.84 35.65 1.35
N GLN A 160 -12.07 36.40 2.44
CA GLN A 160 -11.36 37.64 2.75
C GLN A 160 -11.00 37.66 4.24
N SER A 161 -9.77 38.10 4.55
CA SER A 161 -9.40 38.48 5.91
C SER A 161 -10.32 39.62 6.35
N PRO A 162 -11.06 39.53 7.47
CA PRO A 162 -11.87 40.65 7.94
C PRO A 162 -10.99 41.88 8.11
N ALA A 163 -11.48 43.04 7.66
CA ALA A 163 -10.78 44.30 7.89
C ALA A 163 -10.67 44.52 9.40
N VAL A 164 -9.52 45.03 9.86
CA VAL A 164 -9.23 45.19 11.30
C VAL A 164 -10.36 45.92 12.04
N GLN A 165 -11.03 46.88 11.39
CA GLN A 165 -12.18 47.61 11.93
C GLN A 165 -13.42 46.73 12.18
N ASP A 166 -13.68 45.73 11.35
CA ASP A 166 -14.82 44.82 11.52
C ASP A 166 -14.57 43.81 12.66
N ALA A 167 -13.32 43.45 12.91
CA ALA A 167 -12.94 42.68 14.10
C ALA A 167 -13.16 43.51 15.39
N TYR A 168 -12.86 44.81 15.37
CA TYR A 168 -13.12 45.72 16.49
C TYR A 168 -14.62 45.96 16.75
N ARG A 169 -15.48 45.86 15.72
CA ARG A 169 -16.95 45.94 15.85
C ARG A 169 -17.59 44.68 16.43
N GLN A 170 -16.95 43.51 16.26
CA GLN A 170 -17.43 42.24 16.82
C GLN A 170 -17.02 42.03 18.28
N LEU A 171 -16.13 42.86 18.82
CA LEU A 171 -15.87 42.90 20.26
C LEU A 171 -17.16 43.35 20.96
N PRO A 172 -17.63 42.61 21.99
CA PRO A 172 -18.84 42.97 22.71
C PRO A 172 -18.72 44.41 23.22
N SER A 173 -19.59 45.27 22.70
CA SER A 173 -19.79 46.64 23.16
C SER A 173 -20.35 46.60 24.58
N SER A 174 -19.53 46.20 25.55
CA SER A 174 -19.82 46.31 26.97
C SER A 174 -19.85 47.77 27.43
N HIS A 175 -19.80 48.72 26.50
CA HIS A 175 -20.15 50.11 26.69
C HIS A 175 -21.51 50.37 26.04
N GLU A 176 -22.54 49.91 26.75
CA GLU A 176 -23.90 50.45 26.69
C GLU A 176 -23.89 51.99 26.56
N SER A 177 -24.73 52.53 25.69
CA SER A 177 -25.39 53.80 26.00
C SER A 177 -26.84 53.71 25.52
N LYS A 178 -27.70 53.43 26.50
CA LYS A 178 -29.15 53.46 26.42
C LYS A 178 -29.62 54.91 26.24
N ALA A 179 -30.17 55.27 25.08
CA ALA A 179 -31.04 56.45 24.93
C ALA A 179 -31.79 56.32 23.60
N GLY A 180 -33.02 55.79 23.58
CA GLY A 180 -34.25 56.60 23.65
C GLY A 180 -34.67 57.00 22.23
N THR A 181 -35.53 56.27 21.51
CA THR A 181 -37.00 56.16 21.65
C THR A 181 -37.71 57.51 21.67
N GLN A 182 -38.71 57.64 20.79
CA GLN A 182 -39.70 58.72 20.57
C GLN A 182 -39.32 59.72 19.45
N LEU A 183 -40.18 60.08 18.51
CA LEU A 183 -41.57 59.72 18.17
C LEU A 183 -41.76 60.10 16.68
#